data_AF-A0A2J4RAP7-F1
#
_entry.id   AF-A0A2J4RAP7-F1
#
_cell.length_a   1.000
_cell.length_b   1.000
_cell.length_c   1.000
_cell.angle_alpha   90.00
_cell.angle_beta   90.00
_cell.angle_gamma   90.00
#
_symmetry.space_group_name_H-M   'P 1'
#
loop_
_entity.id
_entity.type
_entity.pdbx_description
1 polymer ?
#
loop_
_entity_poly.entity_id
_entity_poly.type
_entity_poly.pdbx_seq_one_letter_code
_entity_poly.pdbx_strand_id
1 'polypeptide(L)'
;AQGNILFRGSSVTVDDVKQLQARKPYDAPNWVRTDRAVTFAELKTYEQQLQSSGLVPDSINVALNLPPDLYLLRANGIDMNLNYRYTMPPIKDSSRMDISLNDQFLQSFSLNSSQDVNKLILRLPVLQGLLDGKTEVTIPALRLGAMNQLRFDFQYMNPMPGGSIDNCITFQPVQNHVVIGDDSTIDFSKYYHFMAMPDLRVFANAGFPYSRMADLADTLVVVPKSPTEGQVATLLETAGGIGAQTGLAAINLRMTDDGSQIKDKDADLLLIGSIPQALKDDTKINLLVEATKSWVKMPMRHYDLASIYPDTEARTPNTRTDVTSTGPMAAIIGFQSPYNDQRSVVALLADSPRGNELLTQALNDSGKRAAMFGSVAVIRESGVNSLRVGDIYYIGHLPWFERIWFALSSHPVLLAILAAVSIVLLAWVLWRMLRIISRRRLDLDDE
;
A
#
# COMPACT_ATOMS: atom_id res chain seq x y z
N ALA A 1 19.74 -16.86 5.91
CA ALA A 1 21.06 -16.24 6.06
C ALA A 1 21.07 -14.89 5.36
N GLN A 2 21.00 -13.79 6.10
CA GLN A 2 21.25 -12.44 5.59
C GLN A 2 22.60 -12.01 6.15
N GLY A 3 23.55 -11.71 5.27
CA GLY A 3 24.84 -11.17 5.68
C GLY A 3 25.96 -11.79 4.89
N ASN A 4 26.36 -11.11 3.81
CA ASN A 4 27.73 -11.03 3.29
C ASN A 4 28.65 -12.24 3.55
N ILE A 5 28.18 -13.46 3.27
CA ILE A 5 29.01 -14.64 3.35
C ILE A 5 29.73 -14.68 2.02
N LEU A 6 31.00 -14.24 2.03
CA LEU A 6 31.91 -14.49 0.92
C LEU A 6 32.02 -16.01 0.76
N PHE A 7 31.10 -16.59 0.00
CA PHE A 7 31.12 -17.98 -0.41
C PHE A 7 32.44 -18.18 -1.19
N ARG A 8 33.35 -18.98 -0.64
CA ARG A 8 34.65 -19.29 -1.25
C ARG A 8 34.69 -20.78 -1.61
N GLY A 9 35.16 -21.07 -2.82
CA GLY A 9 35.24 -22.43 -3.36
C GLY A 9 34.20 -22.71 -4.45
N SER A 10 34.28 -23.89 -5.06
CA SER A 10 33.38 -24.34 -6.13
C SER A 10 32.01 -24.82 -5.63
N SER A 11 31.86 -25.03 -4.32
CA SER A 11 30.60 -25.43 -3.68
C SER A 11 30.60 -24.96 -2.22
N VAL A 12 29.46 -24.46 -1.74
CA VAL A 12 29.24 -24.18 -0.32
C VAL A 12 27.95 -24.87 0.11
N THR A 13 28.02 -25.59 1.23
CA THR A 13 26.87 -26.20 1.88
C THR A 13 26.38 -25.29 3.00
N VAL A 14 25.06 -25.09 3.09
CA VAL A 14 24.42 -24.42 4.22
C VAL A 14 23.90 -25.51 5.15
N ASP A 15 24.61 -25.75 6.24
CA ASP A 15 24.33 -26.88 7.14
C ASP A 15 23.02 -26.71 7.93
N ASP A 16 22.71 -25.49 8.37
CA ASP A 16 21.50 -25.20 9.13
C ASP A 16 21.09 -23.73 9.03
N VAL A 17 19.78 -23.48 9.06
CA VAL A 17 19.19 -22.14 9.11
C VAL A 17 18.27 -22.08 10.33
N LYS A 18 18.85 -21.81 11.51
CA LYS A 18 18.06 -21.63 12.73
C LYS A 18 17.56 -20.21 12.87
N GLN A 19 16.24 -20.06 12.92
CA GLN A 19 15.62 -18.81 13.32
C GLN A 19 15.65 -18.68 14.85
N LEU A 20 16.38 -17.68 15.35
CA LEU A 20 16.56 -17.48 16.80
C LEU A 20 15.32 -16.89 17.49
N GLN A 21 14.47 -16.18 16.73
CA GLN A 21 13.24 -15.59 17.24
C GLN A 21 12.18 -15.52 16.14
N ALA A 22 10.94 -15.86 16.49
CA ALA A 22 9.79 -15.70 15.60
C ALA A 22 9.65 -14.23 15.17
N ARG A 23 9.39 -14.01 13.88
CA ARG A 23 9.16 -12.68 13.32
C ARG A 23 7.87 -12.08 13.83
N LYS A 24 7.77 -10.76 13.73
CA LYS A 24 6.55 -10.01 14.01
C LYS A 24 5.90 -9.59 12.69
N PRO A 25 4.56 -9.40 12.67
CA PRO A 25 3.90 -8.79 11.53
C PRO A 25 4.52 -7.43 11.20
N TYR A 26 4.66 -7.12 9.91
CA TYR A 26 5.17 -5.84 9.38
C TYR A 26 6.62 -5.51 9.75
N ASP A 27 7.44 -6.50 10.09
CA ASP A 27 8.86 -6.34 10.41
C ASP A 27 9.80 -6.51 9.20
N ALA A 28 9.26 -6.47 7.99
CA ALA A 28 10.01 -6.66 6.75
C ALA A 28 11.06 -5.55 6.56
N PRO A 29 12.35 -5.90 6.29
CA PRO A 29 13.41 -4.90 6.12
C PRO A 29 13.14 -3.86 5.03
N ASN A 30 12.49 -4.27 3.94
CA ASN A 30 12.15 -3.36 2.84
C ASN A 30 10.88 -2.54 3.09
N TRP A 31 10.19 -2.73 4.22
CA TRP A 31 9.01 -1.95 4.59
C TRP A 31 9.36 -0.91 5.63
N VAL A 32 8.74 0.26 5.51
CA VAL A 32 8.78 1.26 6.57
C VAL A 32 8.02 0.69 7.76
N ARG A 33 8.67 0.71 8.93
CA ARG A 33 8.07 0.23 10.17
C ARG A 33 6.88 1.11 10.56
N THR A 34 5.80 0.44 10.98
CA THR A 34 4.54 1.07 11.42
C THR A 34 4.31 0.91 12.92
N ASP A 35 5.31 0.46 13.70
CA ASP A 35 5.21 0.30 15.14
C ASP A 35 5.85 1.44 15.95
N ARG A 36 6.64 2.29 15.29
CA ARG A 36 7.33 3.44 15.87
C ARG A 36 7.68 4.48 14.80
N ALA A 37 8.11 5.66 15.25
CA ALA A 37 8.78 6.62 14.38
C ALA A 37 10.08 6.04 13.80
N VAL A 38 10.27 6.21 12.49
CA VAL A 38 11.42 5.71 11.73
C VAL A 38 12.31 6.89 11.37
N THR A 39 13.63 6.72 11.56
CA THR A 39 14.62 7.73 11.20
C THR A 39 14.99 7.64 9.72
N PHE A 40 15.40 8.75 9.11
CA PHE A 40 15.86 8.73 7.72
C PHE A 40 17.16 7.92 7.56
N ALA A 41 17.96 7.80 8.63
CA ALA A 41 19.09 6.88 8.68
C ALA A 41 18.71 5.40 8.49
N GLU A 42 17.50 4.99 8.89
CA GLU A 42 16.99 3.63 8.66
C GLU A 42 16.48 3.44 7.22
N LEU A 43 16.14 4.52 6.52
CA LEU A 43 15.57 4.50 5.17
C LEU A 43 16.62 4.67 4.06
N LYS A 44 17.87 5.01 4.42
CA LYS A 44 18.94 5.17 3.43
C LYS A 44 19.42 3.82 2.90
N THR A 45 19.64 3.76 1.60
CA THR A 45 20.23 2.61 0.89
C THR A 45 21.75 2.73 0.78
N TYR A 46 22.30 3.94 0.90
CA TYR A 46 23.74 4.20 0.93
C TYR A 46 24.08 5.40 1.83
N GLU A 47 25.35 5.49 2.26
CA GLU A 47 25.79 6.40 3.33
C GLU A 47 25.58 7.89 3.01
N GLN A 48 25.84 8.31 1.77
CA GLN A 48 25.78 9.71 1.33
C GLN A 48 24.44 10.10 0.68
N GLN A 49 23.38 9.29 0.82
CA GLN A 49 22.10 9.53 0.13
C GLN A 49 21.41 10.82 0.57
N LEU A 50 21.57 11.21 1.84
CA LEU A 50 20.89 12.35 2.44
C LEU A 50 21.68 13.66 2.31
N GLN A 51 22.66 13.71 1.40
CA GLN A 51 23.47 14.90 1.16
C GLN A 51 23.67 15.12 -0.34
N SER A 52 23.79 16.39 -0.73
CA SER A 52 24.02 16.80 -2.10
C SER A 52 24.86 18.06 -2.15
N SER A 53 25.60 18.25 -3.25
CA SER A 53 26.45 19.42 -3.44
C SER A 53 26.50 19.86 -4.89
N GLY A 54 26.55 21.17 -5.11
CA GLY A 54 26.68 21.75 -6.45
C GLY A 54 26.27 23.22 -6.46
N LEU A 55 26.41 23.88 -7.61
CA LEU A 55 25.85 25.23 -7.78
C LEU A 55 24.32 25.18 -7.64
N VAL A 56 23.73 24.19 -8.32
CA VAL A 56 22.38 23.70 -8.13
C VAL A 56 22.54 22.26 -7.61
N PRO A 57 22.35 22.01 -6.31
CA PRO A 57 22.46 20.66 -5.76
C PRO A 57 21.43 19.72 -6.39
N ASP A 58 21.82 18.46 -6.62
CA ASP A 58 20.90 17.41 -7.03
C ASP A 58 19.84 17.14 -5.94
N SER A 59 18.67 16.68 -6.37
CA SER A 59 17.56 16.34 -5.48
C SER A 59 17.93 15.19 -4.52
N ILE A 60 17.60 15.34 -3.25
CA ILE A 60 17.73 14.25 -2.27
C ILE A 60 16.45 13.41 -2.30
N ASN A 61 16.58 12.10 -2.47
CA ASN A 61 15.45 11.18 -2.63
C ASN A 61 15.42 10.14 -1.51
N VAL A 62 14.27 9.97 -0.86
CA VAL A 62 14.02 8.95 0.17
C VAL A 62 12.87 8.06 -0.29
N ALA A 63 13.12 6.76 -0.36
CA ALA A 63 12.10 5.78 -0.72
C ALA A 63 11.31 5.35 0.53
N LEU A 64 9.99 5.30 0.39
CA LEU A 64 9.05 4.89 1.44
C LEU A 64 8.17 3.76 0.89
N ASN A 65 8.47 2.53 1.30
CA ASN A 65 7.67 1.36 0.94
C ASN A 65 6.72 1.02 2.11
N LEU A 66 5.44 1.30 1.92
CA LEU A 66 4.44 1.18 2.99
C LEU A 66 3.66 -0.13 2.85
N PRO A 67 3.33 -0.80 3.97
CA PRO A 67 2.40 -1.90 3.97
C PRO A 67 1.09 -1.50 3.26
N PRO A 68 0.55 -2.36 2.39
CA PRO A 68 -0.61 -1.98 1.59
C PRO A 68 -1.86 -1.76 2.44
N ASP A 69 -1.96 -2.42 3.59
CA ASP A 69 -3.14 -2.44 4.46
C ASP A 69 -3.19 -1.29 5.47
N LEU A 70 -2.34 -0.27 5.32
CA LEU A 70 -2.37 0.89 6.18
C LEU A 70 -3.66 1.70 5.98
N TYR A 71 -4.48 1.84 7.01
CA TYR A 71 -5.73 2.59 6.98
C TYR A 71 -5.46 4.08 7.19
N LEU A 72 -5.70 4.87 6.14
CA LEU A 72 -5.37 6.29 6.12
C LEU A 72 -6.60 7.21 6.11
N LEU A 73 -7.81 6.66 5.96
CA LEU A 73 -9.07 7.42 5.95
C LEU A 73 -9.19 8.20 7.28
N ARG A 74 -9.20 9.54 7.23
CA ARG A 74 -9.21 10.50 8.36
C ARG A 74 -7.87 10.85 9.02
N ALA A 75 -6.75 10.34 8.55
CA ALA A 75 -5.50 10.88 9.07
C ALA A 75 -5.34 12.33 8.61
N ASN A 76 -5.22 13.27 9.55
CA ASN A 76 -4.96 14.69 9.27
C ASN A 76 -3.54 14.94 8.69
N GLY A 77 -2.91 13.89 8.17
CA GLY A 77 -1.57 13.82 7.60
C GLY A 77 -0.54 13.13 8.50
N ILE A 78 0.58 12.69 7.91
CA ILE A 78 1.66 11.96 8.60
C ILE A 78 2.66 12.93 9.19
N ASP A 79 3.00 12.70 10.45
CA ASP A 79 3.96 13.53 11.18
C ASP A 79 5.38 13.23 10.68
N MET A 80 6.04 14.24 10.12
CA MET A 80 7.44 14.21 9.70
C MET A 80 8.21 15.34 10.38
N ASN A 81 9.27 14.98 11.10
CA ASN A 81 10.20 15.92 11.70
C ASN A 81 11.49 15.92 10.89
N LEU A 82 11.74 16.99 10.16
CA LEU A 82 12.88 17.14 9.27
C LEU A 82 13.90 18.06 9.92
N ASN A 83 15.10 17.53 10.15
CA ASN A 83 16.28 18.32 10.45
C ASN A 83 17.09 18.46 9.17
N TYR A 84 17.48 19.67 8.80
CA TYR A 84 18.27 19.87 7.58
C TYR A 84 19.29 20.98 7.77
N ARG A 85 20.35 20.93 6.97
CA ARG A 85 21.44 21.90 6.90
C ARG A 85 21.68 22.25 5.45
N TYR A 86 22.04 23.49 5.20
CA TYR A 86 22.24 24.01 3.86
C TYR A 86 23.28 25.11 3.89
N THR A 87 23.88 25.39 2.73
CA THR A 87 24.79 26.52 2.58
C THR A 87 23.97 27.78 2.59
N MET A 88 24.29 28.69 3.50
CA MET A 88 23.53 29.91 3.70
C MET A 88 23.57 30.80 2.44
N PRO A 89 22.42 31.19 1.86
CA PRO A 89 22.40 32.17 0.78
C PRO A 89 23.02 33.50 1.26
N PRO A 90 23.84 34.18 0.44
CA PRO A 90 24.54 35.40 0.84
C PRO A 90 23.58 36.58 1.09
N ILE A 91 22.40 36.55 0.46
CA ILE A 91 21.33 37.53 0.65
C ILE A 91 20.02 36.79 0.84
N LYS A 92 19.05 37.42 1.52
CA LYS A 92 17.68 36.90 1.58
C LYS A 92 17.03 37.03 0.21
N ASP A 93 16.88 35.91 -0.48
CA ASP A 93 16.33 35.83 -1.82
C ASP A 93 15.22 34.75 -1.88
N SER A 94 14.87 34.29 -3.08
CA SER A 94 13.88 33.24 -3.29
C SER A 94 14.49 31.82 -3.23
N SER A 95 15.67 31.65 -2.63
CA SER A 95 16.23 30.32 -2.39
C SER A 95 15.31 29.54 -1.46
N ARG A 96 15.04 28.29 -1.82
CA ARG A 96 14.02 27.46 -1.16
C ARG A 96 14.34 25.97 -1.27
N MET A 97 13.78 25.20 -0.34
CA MET A 97 13.67 23.75 -0.40
C MET A 97 12.23 23.39 -0.74
N ASP A 98 12.03 22.78 -1.91
CA ASP A 98 10.75 22.21 -2.32
C ASP A 98 10.71 20.74 -1.92
N ILE A 99 9.61 20.32 -1.29
CA ILE A 99 9.36 18.92 -0.93
C ILE A 99 8.27 18.39 -1.85
N SER A 100 8.52 17.24 -2.46
CA SER A 100 7.58 16.56 -3.36
C SER A 100 7.40 15.09 -2.94
N LEU A 101 6.21 14.55 -3.15
CA LEU A 101 5.88 13.14 -2.96
C LEU A 101 5.37 12.56 -4.27
N ASN A 102 6.00 11.50 -4.78
CA ASN A 102 5.63 10.85 -6.03
C ASN A 102 5.54 11.85 -7.21
N ASP A 103 6.54 12.73 -7.31
CA ASP A 103 6.64 13.84 -8.29
C ASP A 103 5.57 14.93 -8.17
N GLN A 104 4.78 14.92 -7.08
CA GLN A 104 3.80 15.96 -6.81
C GLN A 104 4.28 16.87 -5.68
N PHE A 105 4.25 18.18 -5.94
CA PHE A 105 4.68 19.19 -4.99
C PHE A 105 3.81 19.20 -3.73
N LEU A 106 4.46 19.18 -2.56
CA LEU A 106 3.82 19.23 -1.25
C LEU A 106 3.91 20.63 -0.63
N GLN A 107 5.13 21.09 -0.38
CA GLN A 107 5.37 22.32 0.34
C GLN A 107 6.77 22.87 0.03
N SER A 108 6.91 24.19 0.08
CA SER A 108 8.17 24.92 -0.12
C SER A 108 8.57 25.63 1.17
N PHE A 109 9.87 25.63 1.46
CA PHE A 109 10.47 26.30 2.62
C PHE A 109 11.58 27.25 2.17
N SER A 110 11.50 28.52 2.58
CA SER A 110 12.54 29.50 2.25
C SER A 110 13.84 29.19 3.01
N LEU A 111 14.97 29.23 2.31
CA LEU A 111 16.30 29.12 2.89
C LEU A 111 16.71 30.50 3.42
N ASN A 112 16.94 30.58 4.73
CA ASN A 112 17.26 31.85 5.38
C ASN A 112 18.76 32.11 5.37
N SER A 113 19.14 33.39 5.39
CA SER A 113 20.53 33.82 5.50
C SER A 113 21.02 33.91 6.95
N SER A 114 20.51 33.06 7.86
CA SER A 114 20.88 33.03 9.29
C SER A 114 21.39 31.65 9.71
N GLN A 115 22.29 31.61 10.69
CA GLN A 115 23.07 30.42 11.10
C GLN A 115 22.30 29.33 11.88
N ASP A 116 20.98 29.36 11.92
CA ASP A 116 20.22 28.41 12.75
C ASP A 116 20.10 27.02 12.07
N VAL A 117 20.25 25.96 12.86
CA VAL A 117 19.89 24.61 12.44
C VAL A 117 18.37 24.57 12.33
N ASN A 118 17.86 24.60 11.10
CA ASN A 118 16.43 24.65 10.85
C ASN A 118 15.78 23.29 11.14
N LYS A 119 14.76 23.31 11.99
CA LYS A 119 13.86 22.19 12.26
C LYS A 119 12.52 22.46 11.62
N LEU A 120 11.98 21.46 10.93
CA LEU A 120 10.70 21.56 10.28
C LEU A 120 9.80 20.41 10.70
N ILE A 121 8.61 20.74 11.20
CA ILE A 121 7.54 19.76 11.39
C ILE A 121 6.62 19.88 10.17
N LEU A 122 6.69 18.90 9.28
CA LEU A 122 5.80 18.77 8.13
C LEU A 122 4.74 17.73 8.43
N ARG A 123 3.51 18.00 8.00
CA ARG A 123 2.45 17.00 8.00
C ARG A 123 2.13 16.62 6.56
N LEU A 124 2.53 15.42 6.15
CA LEU A 124 2.29 14.96 4.77
C LEU A 124 0.79 14.79 4.57
N PRO A 125 0.16 15.45 3.58
CA PRO A 125 -1.25 15.22 3.27
C PRO A 125 -1.43 13.76 2.90
N VAL A 126 -2.48 13.15 3.45
CA VAL A 126 -2.86 11.79 3.11
C VAL A 126 -4.26 11.85 2.56
N LEU A 127 -4.42 11.44 1.31
CA LEU A 127 -5.73 11.22 0.74
C LEU A 127 -5.95 9.77 0.43
N GLN A 128 -7.05 9.28 0.94
CA GLN A 128 -7.64 8.02 0.56
C GLN A 128 -9.13 8.32 0.32
N GLY A 129 -9.48 8.50 -0.96
CA GLY A 129 -10.86 8.53 -1.47
C GLY A 129 -11.82 9.52 -0.83
N LEU A 130 -11.77 10.80 -1.24
CA LEU A 130 -12.90 11.74 -1.24
C LEU A 130 -12.65 12.76 -2.37
N LEU A 131 -12.79 12.30 -3.62
CA LEU A 131 -12.90 13.18 -4.77
C LEU A 131 -14.39 13.25 -5.12
N ASP A 132 -15.05 14.28 -4.57
CA ASP A 132 -16.34 14.71 -5.12
C ASP A 132 -16.09 15.13 -6.56
N GLY A 133 -16.77 14.46 -7.49
CA GLY A 133 -16.65 14.72 -8.91
C GLY A 133 -17.15 16.13 -9.23
N LYS A 134 -16.23 17.09 -9.35
CA LYS A 134 -16.33 18.29 -10.22
C LYS A 134 -15.13 19.24 -10.21
N THR A 135 -14.10 19.01 -9.40
CA THR A 135 -12.84 19.77 -9.51
C THR A 135 -11.67 18.86 -9.14
N GLU A 136 -10.97 18.34 -10.15
CA GLU A 136 -9.74 17.55 -9.98
C GLU A 136 -8.60 18.45 -9.53
N VAL A 137 -8.48 18.66 -8.21
CA VAL A 137 -7.21 18.99 -7.58
C VAL A 137 -6.69 17.70 -6.98
N THR A 138 -5.84 16.99 -7.73
CA THR A 138 -5.16 15.78 -7.26
C THR A 138 -4.20 16.17 -6.15
N ILE A 139 -4.69 16.18 -4.90
CA ILE A 139 -3.84 16.38 -3.73
C ILE A 139 -2.87 15.20 -3.64
N PRO A 140 -1.57 15.45 -3.39
CA PRO A 140 -0.56 14.41 -3.33
C PRO A 140 -0.91 13.35 -2.28
N ALA A 141 -0.90 12.08 -2.70
CA ALA A 141 -1.27 10.97 -1.84
C ALA A 141 -0.21 9.87 -1.86
N LEU A 142 -0.01 9.24 -0.71
CA LEU A 142 0.76 8.01 -0.60
C LEU A 142 0.05 6.88 -1.34
N ARG A 143 0.80 6.20 -2.18
CA ARG A 143 0.40 4.95 -2.84
C ARG A 143 0.73 3.79 -1.91
N LEU A 144 -0.29 3.13 -1.40
CA LEU A 144 -0.11 1.94 -0.57
C LEU A 144 0.24 0.71 -1.41
N GLY A 145 1.11 -0.15 -0.89
CA GLY A 145 1.55 -1.35 -1.62
C GLY A 145 2.41 -1.06 -2.83
N ALA A 146 2.98 0.14 -2.91
CA ALA A 146 3.92 0.56 -3.92
C ALA A 146 5.02 1.41 -3.28
N MET A 147 6.15 1.51 -3.96
CA MET A 147 7.22 2.41 -3.56
C MET A 147 6.76 3.86 -3.72
N ASN A 148 6.84 4.62 -2.64
CA ASN A 148 6.66 6.07 -2.65
C ASN A 148 8.03 6.74 -2.63
N GLN A 149 8.15 7.90 -3.26
CA GLN A 149 9.39 8.66 -3.29
C GLN A 149 9.16 10.06 -2.73
N LEU A 150 9.85 10.38 -1.64
CA LEU A 150 9.92 11.71 -1.07
C LEU A 150 11.17 12.40 -1.62
N ARG A 151 10.98 13.52 -2.33
CA ARG A 151 12.04 14.27 -2.98
C ARG A 151 12.19 15.64 -2.34
N PHE A 152 13.43 16.03 -2.08
CA PHE A 152 13.80 17.33 -1.55
C PHE A 152 14.67 18.05 -2.58
N ASP A 153 14.14 19.12 -3.16
CA ASP A 153 14.78 19.92 -4.19
C ASP A 153 15.26 21.25 -3.59
N PHE A 154 16.57 21.45 -3.51
CA PHE A 154 17.16 22.70 -3.01
C PHE A 154 17.46 23.65 -4.18
N GLN A 155 16.63 24.68 -4.35
CA GLN A 155 16.76 25.69 -5.38
C GLN A 155 17.45 26.92 -4.79
N TYR A 156 18.63 27.25 -5.32
CA TYR A 156 19.33 28.49 -4.99
C TYR A 156 19.15 29.50 -6.11
N MET A 157 18.72 30.70 -5.75
CA MET A 157 18.89 31.84 -6.64
C MET A 157 20.35 32.24 -6.48
N ASN A 158 21.23 31.82 -7.39
CA ASN A 158 22.64 32.22 -7.35
C ASN A 158 22.80 33.50 -8.18
N PRO A 159 22.57 34.71 -7.63
CA PRO A 159 22.67 35.93 -8.42
C PRO A 159 24.10 36.12 -8.89
N MET A 160 24.31 36.17 -10.21
CA MET A 160 25.60 36.57 -10.76
C MET A 160 25.74 38.08 -10.60
N PRO A 161 26.81 38.59 -9.96
CA PRO A 161 27.05 40.02 -9.93
C PRO A 161 27.24 40.52 -11.37
N GLY A 162 26.42 41.49 -11.77
CA GLY A 162 26.59 42.15 -13.06
C GLY A 162 27.94 42.88 -13.13
N GLY A 163 28.46 43.07 -14.34
CA GLY A 163 29.61 43.94 -14.61
C GLY A 163 29.27 44.97 -15.69
N SER A 164 29.95 46.12 -15.66
CA SER A 164 29.93 47.06 -16.79
C SER A 164 31.20 46.89 -17.63
N ILE A 165 31.23 47.47 -18.83
CA ILE A 165 32.43 47.47 -19.69
C ILE A 165 33.63 48.08 -18.94
N ASP A 166 33.37 49.04 -18.03
CA ASP A 166 34.40 49.73 -17.23
C ASP A 166 34.71 49.03 -15.89
N ASN A 167 33.90 48.05 -15.47
CA ASN A 167 34.07 47.35 -14.19
C ASN A 167 33.76 45.85 -14.32
N CYS A 168 34.79 45.07 -14.67
CA CYS A 168 34.73 43.62 -14.69
C CYS A 168 34.86 43.05 -13.26
N ILE A 169 33.77 42.51 -12.72
CA ILE A 169 33.80 41.79 -11.45
C ILE A 169 34.13 40.33 -11.72
N THR A 170 35.24 39.84 -11.19
CA THR A 170 35.52 38.39 -11.17
C THR A 170 34.74 37.77 -10.01
N PHE A 171 33.86 36.81 -10.33
CA PHE A 171 33.12 36.04 -9.35
C PHE A 171 33.44 34.56 -9.51
N GLN A 172 33.81 33.90 -8.42
CA GLN A 172 33.99 32.45 -8.41
C GLN A 172 32.77 31.83 -7.72
N PRO A 173 31.96 31.03 -8.43
CA PRO A 173 30.86 30.32 -7.81
C PRO A 173 31.41 29.33 -6.78
N VAL A 174 30.88 29.41 -5.56
CA VAL A 174 31.09 28.40 -4.52
C VAL A 174 30.01 27.33 -4.63
N GLN A 175 30.37 26.09 -4.33
CA GLN A 175 29.40 25.00 -4.32
C GLN A 175 28.50 25.13 -3.09
N ASN A 176 27.20 24.95 -3.28
CA ASN A 176 26.25 24.82 -2.19
C ASN A 176 26.24 23.37 -1.73
N HIS A 177 26.35 23.15 -0.44
CA HIS A 177 26.17 21.87 0.23
C HIS A 177 24.85 21.84 0.97
N VAL A 178 24.10 20.74 0.83
CA VAL A 178 22.82 20.50 1.51
C VAL A 178 22.82 19.11 2.12
N VAL A 179 22.23 18.99 3.31
CA VAL A 179 22.20 17.75 4.09
C VAL A 179 20.86 17.65 4.79
N ILE A 180 20.20 16.50 4.67
CA ILE A 180 19.09 16.11 5.53
C ILE A 180 19.67 15.27 6.67
N GLY A 181 19.33 15.63 7.90
CA GLY A 181 19.81 14.96 9.10
C GLY A 181 19.30 13.53 9.17
N ASP A 182 20.22 12.60 9.44
CA ASP A 182 19.94 11.19 9.73
C ASP A 182 18.89 11.00 10.84
N ASP A 183 18.81 11.96 11.76
CA ASP A 183 17.87 12.01 12.90
C ASP A 183 16.49 12.59 12.53
N SER A 184 16.25 12.94 11.27
CA SER A 184 14.91 13.27 10.77
C SER A 184 14.02 12.04 10.88
N THR A 185 12.77 12.21 11.29
CA THR A 185 11.85 11.11 11.57
C THR A 185 10.54 11.22 10.81
N ILE A 186 9.96 10.08 10.45
CA ILE A 186 8.59 9.95 9.95
C ILE A 186 7.84 8.91 10.78
N ASP A 187 6.61 9.22 11.19
CA ASP A 187 5.86 8.37 12.14
C ASP A 187 4.55 7.81 11.55
N PHE A 188 4.52 6.49 11.37
CA PHE A 188 3.35 5.72 10.95
C PHE A 188 2.72 4.90 12.09
N SER A 189 3.15 5.09 13.35
CA SER A 189 2.71 4.24 14.47
C SER A 189 1.27 4.47 14.93
N LYS A 190 0.66 5.57 14.50
CA LYS A 190 -0.71 5.96 14.88
C LYS A 190 -1.76 5.39 13.93
N TYR A 191 -1.34 4.65 12.91
CA TYR A 191 -2.18 4.15 11.84
C TYR A 191 -2.52 2.68 12.07
N TYR A 192 -3.75 2.31 11.70
CA TYR A 192 -4.24 0.95 11.85
C TYR A 192 -3.99 0.15 10.57
N HIS A 193 -3.88 -1.17 10.71
CA HIS A 193 -3.83 -2.08 9.56
C HIS A 193 -5.24 -2.61 9.30
N PHE A 194 -5.86 -2.17 8.21
CA PHE A 194 -7.20 -2.58 7.80
C PHE A 194 -7.39 -2.39 6.28
N MET A 195 -7.78 -3.47 5.59
CA MET A 195 -7.98 -3.46 4.14
C MET A 195 -9.18 -4.29 3.71
N ALA A 196 -9.87 -3.82 2.66
CA ALA A 196 -10.85 -4.60 1.92
C ALA A 196 -10.16 -5.55 0.91
N MET A 197 -10.51 -6.82 0.98
CA MET A 197 -10.05 -7.91 0.12
C MET A 197 -11.24 -8.59 -0.56
N PRO A 198 -11.07 -9.33 -1.66
CA PRO A 198 -9.83 -9.57 -2.40
C PRO A 198 -9.43 -8.36 -3.28
N ASP A 199 -8.14 -8.04 -3.28
CA ASP A 199 -7.53 -7.13 -4.27
C ASP A 199 -6.22 -7.70 -4.80
N LEU A 200 -6.24 -8.22 -6.04
CA LEU A 200 -5.05 -8.76 -6.69
C LEU A 200 -3.96 -7.72 -6.96
N ARG A 201 -4.28 -6.43 -6.87
CA ARG A 201 -3.30 -5.36 -7.00
C ARG A 201 -2.27 -5.40 -5.88
N VAL A 202 -2.71 -5.65 -4.64
CA VAL A 202 -1.81 -5.69 -3.48
C VAL A 202 -1.02 -7.00 -3.43
N PHE A 203 -1.58 -8.09 -3.94
CA PHE A 203 -0.87 -9.34 -4.15
C PHE A 203 0.24 -9.16 -5.20
N ALA A 204 -0.09 -8.64 -6.38
CA ALA A 204 0.86 -8.48 -7.48
C ALA A 204 1.99 -7.49 -7.15
N ASN A 205 1.69 -6.39 -6.46
CA ASN A 205 2.70 -5.35 -6.20
C ASN A 205 3.48 -5.54 -4.90
N ALA A 206 2.82 -6.00 -3.83
CA ALA A 206 3.41 -6.06 -2.50
C ALA A 206 3.45 -7.49 -1.91
N GLY A 207 2.97 -8.51 -2.63
CA GLY A 207 2.91 -9.88 -2.13
C GLY A 207 1.92 -10.10 -0.99
N PHE A 208 1.00 -9.16 -0.75
CA PHE A 208 0.09 -9.19 0.39
C PHE A 208 -1.10 -10.15 0.14
N PRO A 209 -1.59 -10.89 1.14
CA PRO A 209 -1.26 -10.82 2.58
C PRO A 209 -0.03 -11.64 3.02
N TYR A 210 0.58 -12.42 2.13
CA TYR A 210 1.70 -13.29 2.45
C TYR A 210 2.94 -12.54 2.93
N SER A 211 3.14 -11.31 2.44
CA SER A 211 4.21 -10.41 2.86
C SER A 211 4.03 -9.79 4.25
N ARG A 212 2.88 -10.00 4.92
CA ARG A 212 2.66 -9.52 6.30
C ARG A 212 3.72 -10.06 7.25
N MET A 213 4.11 -11.33 7.08
CA MET A 213 5.25 -11.94 7.75
C MET A 213 6.42 -11.95 6.78
N ALA A 214 7.54 -11.33 7.13
CA ALA A 214 8.63 -11.12 6.17
C ALA A 214 9.27 -12.43 5.66
N ASP A 215 9.14 -13.51 6.43
CA ASP A 215 9.64 -14.86 6.15
C ASP A 215 8.55 -15.85 5.67
N LEU A 216 7.33 -15.35 5.43
CA LEU A 216 6.15 -16.11 5.02
C LEU A 216 5.71 -17.20 6.01
N ALA A 217 6.01 -17.10 7.30
CA ALA A 217 5.64 -18.10 8.32
C ALA A 217 4.13 -18.44 8.37
N ASP A 218 3.30 -17.44 8.06
CA ASP A 218 1.84 -17.55 8.04
C ASP A 218 1.28 -18.04 6.70
N THR A 219 2.13 -18.51 5.79
CA THR A 219 1.75 -18.99 4.46
C THR A 219 1.76 -20.52 4.40
N LEU A 220 0.69 -21.09 3.87
CA LEU A 220 0.61 -22.49 3.46
C LEU A 220 0.43 -22.58 1.95
N VAL A 221 1.44 -23.12 1.27
CA VAL A 221 1.40 -23.38 -0.16
C VAL A 221 0.81 -24.78 -0.38
N VAL A 222 -0.19 -24.85 -1.27
CA VAL A 222 -0.78 -26.12 -1.70
C VAL A 222 -0.36 -26.37 -3.14
N VAL A 223 0.39 -27.46 -3.34
CA VAL A 223 0.88 -27.88 -4.66
C VAL A 223 0.27 -29.23 -5.03
N PRO A 224 0.14 -29.58 -6.32
CA PRO A 224 -0.27 -30.92 -6.71
C PRO A 224 0.80 -31.95 -6.30
N LYS A 225 0.38 -33.19 -6.03
CA LYS A 225 1.28 -34.30 -5.65
C LYS A 225 2.43 -34.54 -6.65
N SER A 226 2.17 -34.30 -7.93
CA SER A 226 3.16 -34.35 -9.01
C SER A 226 3.14 -33.01 -9.74
N PRO A 227 3.86 -31.98 -9.25
CA PRO A 227 3.84 -30.67 -9.87
C PRO A 227 4.59 -30.70 -11.20
N THR A 228 4.08 -29.98 -12.19
CA THR A 228 4.78 -29.78 -13.46
C THR A 228 5.91 -28.76 -13.31
N GLU A 229 6.87 -28.76 -14.24
CA GLU A 229 7.98 -27.79 -14.24
C GLU A 229 7.47 -26.34 -14.16
N GLY A 230 6.43 -26.00 -14.92
CA GLY A 230 5.82 -24.66 -14.90
C GLY A 230 5.16 -24.31 -13.56
N GLN A 231 4.60 -25.28 -12.83
CA GLN A 231 4.06 -25.07 -11.49
C GLN A 231 5.16 -24.84 -10.46
N VAL A 232 6.28 -25.58 -10.57
CA VAL A 232 7.45 -25.35 -9.73
C VAL A 232 8.05 -23.97 -10.01
N ALA A 233 8.16 -23.58 -11.28
CA ALA A 233 8.61 -22.25 -11.66
C ALA A 233 7.69 -21.15 -11.10
N THR A 234 6.38 -21.33 -11.20
CA THR A 234 5.39 -20.38 -10.64
C THR A 234 5.52 -20.24 -9.13
N LEU A 235 5.73 -21.36 -8.41
CA LEU A 235 5.95 -21.35 -6.97
C LEU A 235 7.21 -20.56 -6.61
N LEU A 236 8.33 -20.87 -7.25
CA LEU A 236 9.62 -20.24 -6.99
C LEU A 236 9.59 -18.75 -7.33
N GLU A 237 8.98 -18.38 -8.45
CA GLU A 237 8.81 -16.98 -8.86
C GLU A 237 7.92 -16.22 -7.87
N THR A 238 6.83 -16.83 -7.42
CA THR A 238 5.93 -16.19 -6.44
C THR A 238 6.63 -16.00 -5.10
N ALA A 239 7.29 -17.04 -4.58
CA ALA A 239 8.03 -16.95 -3.32
C ALA A 239 9.22 -15.98 -3.40
N GLY A 240 9.95 -15.99 -4.54
CA GLY A 240 11.05 -15.07 -4.82
C GLY A 240 10.57 -13.62 -4.96
N GLY A 241 9.46 -13.40 -5.66
CA GLY A 241 8.84 -12.09 -5.83
C GLY A 241 8.37 -11.50 -4.50
N ILE A 242 7.68 -12.29 -3.66
CA ILE A 242 7.30 -11.85 -2.31
C ILE A 242 8.56 -11.56 -1.47
N GLY A 243 9.57 -12.41 -1.54
CA GLY A 243 10.83 -12.21 -0.81
C GLY A 243 11.61 -10.98 -1.25
N ALA A 244 11.55 -10.61 -2.53
CA ALA A 244 12.11 -9.36 -3.04
C ALA A 244 11.35 -8.14 -2.47
N GLN A 245 10.03 -8.23 -2.30
CA GLN A 245 9.23 -7.17 -1.70
C GLN A 245 9.48 -7.02 -0.19
N THR A 246 9.66 -8.11 0.54
CA THR A 246 9.94 -8.06 1.99
C THR A 246 11.42 -7.79 2.30
N GLY A 247 12.31 -8.09 1.36
CA GLY A 247 13.77 -8.04 1.54
C GLY A 247 14.34 -9.30 2.19
N LEU A 248 13.53 -10.35 2.37
CA LEU A 248 13.90 -11.60 3.03
C LEU A 248 13.47 -12.81 2.24
N ALA A 249 14.29 -13.87 2.26
CA ALA A 249 13.91 -15.14 1.66
C ALA A 249 12.75 -15.79 2.44
N ALA A 250 11.86 -16.45 1.71
CA ALA A 250 10.74 -17.23 2.26
C ALA A 250 11.26 -18.51 2.95
N ILE A 251 11.75 -18.39 4.19
CA ILE A 251 12.37 -19.50 4.92
C ILE A 251 11.38 -20.34 5.73
N ASN A 252 10.22 -19.79 6.10
CA ASN A 252 9.24 -20.44 6.98
C ASN A 252 7.92 -20.80 6.28
N LEU A 253 7.91 -20.76 4.96
CA LEU A 253 6.74 -21.17 4.18
C LEU A 253 6.47 -22.66 4.40
N ARG A 254 5.21 -23.01 4.63
CA ARG A 254 4.78 -24.42 4.75
C ARG A 254 4.25 -24.90 3.42
N MET A 255 4.49 -26.16 3.07
CA MET A 255 3.97 -26.77 1.84
C MET A 255 3.19 -28.05 2.16
N THR A 256 2.11 -28.27 1.43
CA THR A 256 1.32 -29.52 1.48
C THR A 256 0.85 -29.89 0.08
N ASP A 257 0.74 -31.19 -0.19
CA ASP A 257 0.05 -31.73 -1.36
C ASP A 257 -1.38 -32.19 -1.05
N ASP A 258 -1.74 -32.23 0.23
CA ASP A 258 -3.02 -32.67 0.74
C ASP A 258 -3.92 -31.48 1.08
N GLY A 259 -4.97 -31.29 0.28
CA GLY A 259 -5.97 -30.26 0.48
C GLY A 259 -6.86 -30.46 1.71
N SER A 260 -6.85 -31.63 2.34
CA SER A 260 -7.60 -31.88 3.58
C SER A 260 -6.92 -31.23 4.80
N GLN A 261 -5.59 -31.06 4.78
CA GLN A 261 -4.82 -30.46 5.87
C GLN A 261 -5.00 -28.94 5.99
N ILE A 262 -5.81 -28.34 5.12
CA ILE A 262 -6.08 -26.91 5.08
C ILE A 262 -7.01 -26.48 6.23
N LYS A 263 -7.96 -27.33 6.63
CA LYS A 263 -9.10 -26.96 7.49
C LYS A 263 -8.70 -26.39 8.86
N ASP A 264 -7.66 -26.96 9.46
CA ASP A 264 -7.28 -26.67 10.85
C ASP A 264 -6.07 -25.72 10.96
N LYS A 265 -5.71 -25.03 9.86
CA LYS A 265 -4.54 -24.18 9.80
C LYS A 265 -4.93 -22.70 9.76
N ASP A 266 -4.44 -21.95 10.74
CA ASP A 266 -4.45 -20.50 10.69
C ASP A 266 -3.32 -20.00 9.78
N ALA A 267 -3.56 -20.02 8.47
CA ALA A 267 -2.59 -19.60 7.45
C ALA A 267 -3.29 -19.05 6.21
N ASP A 268 -2.61 -18.12 5.53
CA ASP A 268 -2.97 -17.67 4.19
C ASP A 268 -2.58 -18.76 3.18
N LEU A 269 -3.49 -19.08 2.26
CA LEU A 269 -3.36 -20.23 1.37
C LEU A 269 -2.92 -19.80 -0.02
N LEU A 270 -1.77 -20.28 -0.48
CA LEU A 270 -1.29 -20.06 -1.84
C LEU A 270 -1.46 -21.36 -2.64
N LEU A 271 -2.41 -21.39 -3.57
CA LEU A 271 -2.71 -22.58 -4.36
C LEU A 271 -1.98 -22.51 -5.70
N ILE A 272 -1.23 -23.54 -6.06
CA ILE A 272 -0.53 -23.63 -7.34
C ILE A 272 -1.19 -24.71 -8.20
N GLY A 273 -1.57 -24.35 -9.42
CA GLY A 273 -2.03 -25.27 -10.47
C GLY A 273 -3.49 -25.73 -10.34
N SER A 274 -3.97 -26.05 -9.14
CA SER A 274 -5.36 -26.51 -8.97
C SER A 274 -5.97 -26.08 -7.64
N ILE A 275 -7.28 -25.83 -7.64
CA ILE A 275 -8.06 -25.60 -6.42
C ILE A 275 -8.53 -26.96 -5.87
N PRO A 276 -8.17 -27.33 -4.62
CA PRO A 276 -8.65 -28.54 -3.97
C PRO A 276 -10.18 -28.61 -3.89
N GLN A 277 -10.75 -29.82 -3.97
CA GLN A 277 -12.21 -30.00 -3.85
C GLN A 277 -12.78 -29.47 -2.54
N ALA A 278 -12.04 -29.57 -1.44
CA ALA A 278 -12.44 -29.02 -0.14
C ALA A 278 -12.73 -27.50 -0.16
N LEU A 279 -12.20 -26.77 -1.15
CA LEU A 279 -12.48 -25.36 -1.38
C LEU A 279 -13.48 -25.13 -2.53
N LYS A 280 -13.81 -26.12 -3.36
CA LYS A 280 -14.72 -25.95 -4.52
C LYS A 280 -16.20 -26.04 -4.17
N ASP A 281 -16.55 -26.59 -3.00
CA ASP A 281 -17.94 -26.78 -2.58
C ASP A 281 -18.65 -25.48 -2.17
N ASP A 282 -17.98 -24.33 -2.23
CA ASP A 282 -18.59 -23.01 -2.06
C ASP A 282 -19.16 -22.50 -3.39
N THR A 283 -20.45 -22.14 -3.41
CA THR A 283 -21.12 -21.54 -4.58
C THR A 283 -20.41 -20.28 -5.07
N LYS A 284 -19.74 -19.54 -4.19
CA LYS A 284 -18.96 -18.34 -4.54
C LYS A 284 -17.71 -18.67 -5.35
N ILE A 285 -17.06 -19.81 -5.07
CA ILE A 285 -15.84 -20.23 -5.74
C ILE A 285 -16.15 -20.81 -7.13
N ASN A 286 -17.28 -21.51 -7.26
CA ASN A 286 -17.78 -21.93 -8.57
C ASN A 286 -18.09 -20.73 -9.48
N LEU A 287 -18.64 -19.63 -8.95
CA LEU A 287 -18.84 -18.39 -9.70
C LEU A 287 -17.52 -17.76 -10.18
N LEU A 288 -16.43 -17.84 -9.39
CA LEU A 288 -15.11 -17.32 -9.78
C LEU A 288 -14.45 -18.18 -10.87
N VAL A 289 -14.55 -19.50 -10.74
CA VAL A 289 -14.06 -20.45 -11.74
C VAL A 289 -14.87 -20.36 -13.04
N GLU A 290 -16.18 -20.16 -12.94
CA GLU A 290 -17.07 -19.97 -14.08
C GLU A 290 -16.86 -18.59 -14.74
N ALA A 291 -16.66 -17.52 -13.97
CA ALA A 291 -16.28 -16.20 -14.48
C ALA A 291 -14.96 -16.24 -15.26
N THR A 292 -14.01 -17.08 -14.84
CA THR A 292 -12.77 -17.32 -15.59
C THR A 292 -13.03 -17.97 -16.96
N LYS A 293 -14.08 -18.80 -17.07
CA LYS A 293 -14.47 -19.51 -18.30
C LYS A 293 -15.42 -18.72 -19.21
N SER A 294 -16.27 -17.85 -18.64
CA SER A 294 -17.39 -17.19 -19.32
C SER A 294 -17.08 -15.75 -19.79
N TRP A 295 -15.81 -15.30 -19.72
CA TRP A 295 -15.46 -13.91 -20.01
C TRP A 295 -15.00 -13.69 -21.45
N VAL A 296 -15.91 -13.90 -22.39
CA VAL A 296 -15.74 -13.33 -23.74
C VAL A 296 -16.67 -12.15 -23.89
N LYS A 297 -16.02 -10.98 -23.96
CA LYS A 297 -16.57 -9.65 -24.27
C LYS A 297 -17.58 -9.13 -23.24
N MET A 298 -17.08 -8.64 -22.11
CA MET A 298 -17.76 -7.56 -21.40
C MET A 298 -16.95 -6.26 -21.53
N PRO A 299 -17.57 -5.15 -21.96
CA PRO A 299 -16.93 -3.84 -21.87
C PRO A 299 -16.90 -3.44 -20.40
N MET A 300 -15.69 -3.43 -19.81
CA MET A 300 -15.52 -2.97 -18.44
C MET A 300 -15.33 -1.45 -18.44
N ARG A 301 -16.08 -0.72 -17.61
CA ARG A 301 -15.76 0.67 -17.28
C ARG A 301 -14.47 0.66 -16.48
N HIS A 302 -13.41 1.19 -17.06
CA HIS A 302 -12.16 1.43 -16.36
C HIS A 302 -12.41 2.50 -15.31
N TYR A 303 -12.34 2.16 -14.02
CA TYR A 303 -12.21 3.15 -12.96
C TYR A 303 -10.72 3.21 -12.61
N ASP A 304 -10.05 4.29 -13.03
CA ASP A 304 -8.60 4.52 -12.86
C ASP A 304 -8.15 4.64 -11.39
N LEU A 305 -9.09 4.76 -10.45
CA LEU A 305 -8.78 5.00 -9.05
C LEU A 305 -9.33 3.88 -8.16
N ALA A 306 -8.49 3.40 -7.24
CA ALA A 306 -8.89 2.51 -6.16
C ALA A 306 -9.89 3.25 -5.26
N SER A 307 -11.19 3.12 -5.54
CA SER A 307 -12.21 3.58 -4.61
C SER A 307 -12.25 2.64 -3.41
N ILE A 308 -12.16 3.22 -2.22
CA ILE A 308 -12.22 2.49 -0.94
C ILE A 308 -13.62 1.92 -0.70
N TYR A 309 -14.62 2.54 -1.33
CA TYR A 309 -15.97 1.99 -1.49
C TYR A 309 -16.02 1.24 -2.82
N PRO A 310 -16.04 -0.10 -2.80
CA PRO A 310 -16.17 -0.87 -4.02
C PRO A 310 -17.62 -0.72 -4.48
N ASP A 311 -17.84 -0.19 -5.68
CA ASP A 311 -19.19 0.00 -6.20
C ASP A 311 -19.96 -1.33 -6.23
N THR A 312 -21.20 -1.35 -5.73
CA THR A 312 -22.00 -2.58 -5.64
C THR A 312 -22.45 -3.08 -7.01
N GLU A 313 -22.64 -2.17 -7.97
CA GLU A 313 -23.04 -2.53 -9.34
C GLU A 313 -21.92 -3.19 -10.16
N ALA A 314 -20.65 -2.97 -9.78
CA ALA A 314 -19.52 -3.61 -10.44
C ALA A 314 -19.34 -5.09 -10.06
N ARG A 315 -20.08 -5.59 -9.07
CA ARG A 315 -19.89 -6.93 -8.46
C ARG A 315 -20.81 -8.00 -9.03
N THR A 316 -21.89 -7.61 -9.71
CA THR A 316 -22.84 -8.54 -10.30
C THR A 316 -22.48 -8.80 -11.77
N PRO A 317 -22.18 -10.04 -12.16
CA PRO A 317 -21.95 -10.36 -13.56
C PRO A 317 -23.24 -10.15 -14.35
N ASN A 318 -23.31 -9.05 -15.11
CA ASN A 318 -24.52 -8.65 -15.84
C ASN A 318 -24.73 -9.44 -17.15
N THR A 319 -23.80 -10.33 -17.51
CA THR A 319 -23.91 -11.15 -18.73
C THR A 319 -23.04 -12.40 -18.60
N ARG A 320 -23.61 -13.58 -18.88
CA ARG A 320 -22.92 -14.87 -18.93
C ARG A 320 -22.75 -15.25 -20.40
N THR A 321 -21.53 -15.14 -20.92
CA THR A 321 -21.20 -15.50 -22.32
C THR A 321 -20.23 -16.67 -22.32
N ASP A 322 -20.76 -17.88 -22.42
CA ASP A 322 -19.95 -19.10 -22.52
C ASP A 322 -19.22 -19.12 -23.85
N VAL A 323 -17.93 -18.78 -23.84
CA VAL A 323 -17.08 -18.90 -25.02
C VAL A 323 -15.82 -19.64 -24.64
N THR A 324 -15.69 -20.81 -25.24
CA THR A 324 -14.48 -21.62 -25.23
C THR A 324 -13.44 -21.00 -26.16
N SER A 325 -12.47 -20.28 -25.59
CA SER A 325 -11.24 -19.93 -26.29
C SER A 325 -10.21 -21.04 -26.09
N THR A 326 -9.65 -21.57 -27.18
CA THR A 326 -8.67 -22.67 -27.20
C THR A 326 -7.22 -22.22 -27.02
N GLY A 327 -6.97 -20.92 -26.85
CA GLY A 327 -5.62 -20.39 -26.65
C GLY A 327 -5.12 -20.57 -25.21
N PRO A 328 -3.79 -20.71 -25.00
CA PRO A 328 -3.19 -20.80 -23.67
C PRO A 328 -3.66 -19.70 -22.74
N MET A 329 -4.01 -20.07 -21.51
CA MET A 329 -4.57 -19.17 -20.52
C MET A 329 -4.05 -19.48 -19.11
N ALA A 330 -3.82 -18.42 -18.36
CA ALA A 330 -3.63 -18.48 -16.92
C ALA A 330 -4.63 -17.58 -16.19
N ALA A 331 -4.85 -17.87 -14.91
CA ALA A 331 -5.73 -17.09 -14.06
C ALA A 331 -5.17 -16.99 -12.65
N ILE A 332 -5.29 -15.80 -12.06
CA ILE A 332 -5.06 -15.56 -10.65
C ILE A 332 -6.42 -15.29 -10.02
N ILE A 333 -6.77 -16.03 -8.98
CA ILE A 333 -8.08 -15.91 -8.31
C ILE A 333 -7.84 -15.68 -6.81
N GLY A 334 -8.32 -14.56 -6.29
CA GLY A 334 -8.28 -14.22 -4.88
C GLY A 334 -9.66 -14.34 -4.24
N PHE A 335 -9.76 -15.02 -3.10
CA PHE A 335 -11.00 -15.15 -2.32
C PHE A 335 -10.71 -15.33 -0.82
N GLN A 336 -11.75 -15.29 0.02
CA GLN A 336 -11.64 -15.47 1.46
C GLN A 336 -11.44 -16.96 1.82
N SER A 337 -10.63 -17.27 2.82
CA SER A 337 -10.53 -18.63 3.33
C SER A 337 -11.85 -19.06 3.98
N PRO A 338 -12.45 -20.22 3.60
CA PRO A 338 -13.65 -20.73 4.26
C PRO A 338 -13.44 -21.12 5.73
N TYR A 339 -12.19 -21.25 6.18
CA TYR A 339 -11.84 -21.71 7.52
C TYR A 339 -11.43 -20.59 8.47
N ASN A 340 -11.04 -19.42 7.93
CA ASN A 340 -10.70 -18.26 8.75
C ASN A 340 -11.04 -16.95 8.03
N ASP A 341 -11.86 -16.13 8.68
CA ASP A 341 -12.33 -14.85 8.14
C ASP A 341 -11.22 -13.82 7.90
N GLN A 342 -10.08 -13.94 8.61
CA GLN A 342 -8.91 -13.06 8.51
C GLN A 342 -7.83 -13.58 7.55
N ARG A 343 -8.07 -14.70 6.84
CA ARG A 343 -7.10 -15.30 5.92
C ARG A 343 -7.59 -15.28 4.48
N SER A 344 -6.65 -15.10 3.56
CA SER A 344 -6.92 -15.09 2.13
C SER A 344 -6.45 -16.37 1.45
N VAL A 345 -7.09 -16.65 0.32
CA VAL A 345 -6.66 -17.65 -0.65
C VAL A 345 -6.34 -16.95 -1.96
N VAL A 346 -5.15 -17.20 -2.50
CA VAL A 346 -4.80 -16.83 -3.86
C VAL A 346 -4.44 -18.10 -4.62
N ALA A 347 -5.16 -18.34 -5.71
CA ALA A 347 -4.94 -19.46 -6.60
C ALA A 347 -4.28 -19.00 -7.89
N LEU A 348 -3.12 -19.58 -8.19
CA LEU A 348 -2.34 -19.39 -9.41
C LEU A 348 -2.59 -20.59 -10.32
N LEU A 349 -3.39 -20.38 -11.37
CA LEU A 349 -3.89 -21.44 -12.24
C LEU A 349 -3.39 -21.24 -13.67
N ALA A 350 -3.10 -22.33 -14.35
CA ALA A 350 -2.77 -22.36 -15.77
C ALA A 350 -3.38 -23.59 -16.43
N ASP A 351 -3.79 -23.46 -17.69
CA ASP A 351 -4.38 -24.55 -18.46
C ASP A 351 -3.35 -25.46 -19.16
N SER A 352 -2.13 -24.96 -19.35
CA SER A 352 -1.09 -25.56 -20.19
C SER A 352 0.31 -25.12 -19.75
N PRO A 353 1.40 -25.80 -20.19
CA PRO A 353 2.77 -25.35 -19.96
C PRO A 353 3.00 -23.91 -20.45
N ARG A 354 2.45 -23.56 -21.62
CA ARG A 354 2.49 -22.20 -22.16
C ARG A 354 1.71 -21.20 -21.27
N GLY A 355 0.60 -21.62 -20.67
CA GLY A 355 -0.11 -20.84 -19.65
C GLY A 355 0.75 -20.51 -18.43
N ASN A 356 1.57 -21.45 -17.94
CA ASN A 356 2.50 -21.20 -16.82
C ASN A 356 3.58 -20.16 -17.19
N GLU A 357 4.08 -20.19 -18.43
CA GLU A 357 5.01 -19.16 -18.92
C GLU A 357 4.33 -17.78 -18.97
N LEU A 358 3.09 -17.69 -19.46
CA LEU A 358 2.34 -16.44 -19.46
C LEU A 358 2.13 -15.90 -18.05
N LEU A 359 1.83 -16.80 -17.09
CA LEU A 359 1.63 -16.45 -15.69
C LEU A 359 2.91 -15.89 -15.05
N THR A 360 4.03 -16.61 -15.16
CA THR A 360 5.33 -16.19 -14.61
C THR A 360 5.80 -14.87 -15.24
N GLN A 361 5.67 -14.72 -16.57
CA GLN A 361 5.97 -13.45 -17.24
C GLN A 361 5.07 -12.31 -16.77
N ALA A 362 3.79 -12.56 -16.53
CA ALA A 362 2.86 -11.53 -16.05
C ALA A 362 3.16 -11.10 -14.60
N LEU A 363 3.65 -12.00 -13.75
CA LEU A 363 4.12 -11.68 -12.40
C LEU A 363 5.41 -10.86 -12.41
N ASN A 364 6.30 -11.07 -13.39
CA ASN A 364 7.57 -10.36 -13.47
C ASN A 364 7.48 -8.98 -14.16
N ASP A 365 6.52 -8.81 -15.06
CA ASP A 365 6.32 -7.58 -15.82
C ASP A 365 5.51 -6.54 -15.00
N SER A 366 6.11 -5.37 -14.73
CA SER A 366 5.47 -4.31 -13.96
C SER A 366 4.21 -3.73 -14.61
N GLY A 367 4.17 -3.65 -15.94
CA GLY A 367 3.00 -3.18 -16.68
C GLY A 367 1.85 -4.18 -16.61
N LYS A 368 2.14 -5.48 -16.74
CA LYS A 368 1.13 -6.55 -16.58
C LYS A 368 0.62 -6.65 -15.15
N ARG A 369 1.49 -6.48 -14.14
CA ARG A 369 1.10 -6.40 -12.73
C ARG A 369 0.22 -5.20 -12.42
N ALA A 370 0.45 -4.05 -13.04
CA ALA A 370 -0.41 -2.87 -12.88
C ALA A 370 -1.85 -3.12 -13.37
N ALA A 371 -2.02 -4.01 -14.36
CA ALA A 371 -3.33 -4.45 -14.84
C ALA A 371 -4.00 -5.51 -13.97
N MET A 372 -3.34 -6.04 -12.93
CA MET A 372 -3.92 -7.00 -11.98
C MET A 372 -4.67 -6.27 -10.87
N PHE A 373 -5.99 -6.48 -10.76
CA PHE A 373 -6.82 -5.89 -9.72
C PHE A 373 -8.06 -6.73 -9.41
N GLY A 374 -8.74 -6.43 -8.30
CA GLY A 374 -10.01 -7.08 -7.99
C GLY A 374 -9.83 -8.52 -7.49
N SER A 375 -10.73 -9.43 -7.86
CA SER A 375 -10.72 -10.82 -7.36
C SER A 375 -10.22 -11.84 -8.39
N VAL A 376 -10.27 -11.53 -9.68
CA VAL A 376 -9.85 -12.45 -10.76
C VAL A 376 -9.00 -11.69 -11.76
N ALA A 377 -7.82 -12.20 -12.11
CA ALA A 377 -7.01 -11.70 -13.22
C ALA A 377 -6.78 -12.84 -14.22
N VAL A 378 -7.27 -12.69 -15.44
CA VAL A 378 -7.11 -13.63 -16.55
C VAL A 378 -5.96 -13.16 -17.44
N ILE A 379 -5.01 -14.04 -17.68
CA ILE A 379 -3.77 -13.77 -18.41
C ILE A 379 -3.80 -14.59 -19.70
N ARG A 380 -3.65 -13.91 -20.83
CA ARG A 380 -3.57 -14.49 -22.18
C ARG A 380 -2.44 -13.84 -22.95
N GLU A 381 -2.16 -14.35 -24.15
CA GLU A 381 -1.18 -13.72 -25.05
C GLU A 381 -1.56 -12.28 -25.43
N SER A 382 -2.86 -11.95 -25.46
CA SER A 382 -3.36 -10.61 -25.74
C SER A 382 -3.17 -9.60 -24.59
N GLY A 383 -2.78 -10.07 -23.39
CA GLY A 383 -2.61 -9.22 -22.21
C GLY A 383 -3.29 -9.75 -20.94
N VAL A 384 -3.32 -8.91 -19.92
CA VAL A 384 -3.92 -9.20 -18.60
C VAL A 384 -5.24 -8.45 -18.48
N ASN A 385 -6.30 -9.16 -18.10
CA ASN A 385 -7.61 -8.57 -17.84
C ASN A 385 -8.10 -8.96 -16.46
N SER A 386 -8.56 -7.99 -15.69
CA SER A 386 -8.94 -8.17 -14.30
C SER A 386 -10.40 -7.87 -14.06
N LEU A 387 -10.99 -8.56 -13.08
CA LEU A 387 -12.39 -8.47 -12.71
C LEU A 387 -12.54 -8.44 -11.19
N ARG A 388 -13.56 -7.72 -10.73
CA ARG A 388 -14.01 -7.74 -9.33
C ARG A 388 -15.35 -8.49 -9.26
N VAL A 389 -15.28 -9.76 -8.90
CA VAL A 389 -16.44 -10.67 -8.78
C VAL A 389 -16.48 -11.24 -7.36
N GLY A 390 -17.67 -11.33 -6.78
CA GLY A 390 -17.89 -11.90 -5.45
C GLY A 390 -17.90 -10.88 -4.32
N ASP A 391 -18.03 -11.40 -3.09
CA ASP A 391 -18.08 -10.60 -1.88
C ASP A 391 -16.71 -10.07 -1.48
N ILE A 392 -16.70 -8.88 -0.88
CA ILE A 392 -15.52 -8.36 -0.20
C ILE A 392 -15.53 -8.81 1.26
N TYR A 393 -14.34 -9.01 1.81
CA TYR A 393 -14.08 -9.26 3.22
C TYR A 393 -13.01 -8.28 3.71
N TYR A 394 -12.84 -8.17 5.02
CA TYR A 394 -11.91 -7.21 5.61
C TYR A 394 -10.90 -7.92 6.48
N ILE A 395 -9.63 -7.64 6.24
CA ILE A 395 -8.51 -8.16 7.02
C ILE A 395 -7.93 -7.03 7.85
N GLY A 396 -7.46 -7.36 9.04
CA GLY A 396 -6.79 -6.45 9.96
C GLY A 396 -7.70 -6.02 11.11
N HIS A 397 -7.22 -5.06 11.88
CA HIS A 397 -7.87 -4.59 13.09
C HIS A 397 -8.17 -3.10 12.99
N LEU A 398 -9.45 -2.77 13.09
CA LEU A 398 -9.94 -1.40 13.21
C LEU A 398 -10.68 -1.25 14.54
N PRO A 399 -10.39 -0.21 15.35
CA PRO A 399 -11.13 0.03 16.58
C PRO A 399 -12.64 0.14 16.33
N TRP A 400 -13.46 -0.28 17.31
CA TRP A 400 -14.91 -0.35 17.15
C TRP A 400 -15.55 0.99 16.73
N PHE A 401 -15.02 2.11 17.25
CA PHE A 401 -15.51 3.45 16.91
C PHE A 401 -15.21 3.79 15.44
N GLU A 402 -14.00 3.52 14.95
CA GLU A 402 -13.65 3.71 13.54
C GLU A 402 -14.46 2.78 12.63
N ARG A 403 -14.77 1.56 13.09
CA ARG A 403 -15.61 0.62 12.31
C ARG A 403 -17.04 1.13 12.12
N ILE A 404 -17.62 1.76 13.14
CA ILE A 404 -18.94 2.41 13.02
C ILE A 404 -18.84 3.58 12.04
N TRP A 405 -17.81 4.41 12.15
CA TRP A 405 -17.62 5.53 11.22
C TRP A 405 -17.43 5.07 9.79
N PHE A 406 -16.64 4.03 9.55
CA PHE A 406 -16.42 3.42 8.23
C PHE A 406 -17.72 2.86 7.64
N ALA A 407 -18.53 2.18 8.45
CA ALA A 407 -19.84 1.70 8.03
C ALA A 407 -20.82 2.84 7.72
N LEU A 408 -20.72 3.95 8.45
CA LEU A 408 -21.60 5.11 8.30
C LEU A 408 -21.18 6.04 7.15
N SER A 409 -19.88 6.14 6.85
CA SER A 409 -19.34 6.98 5.78
C SER A 409 -19.67 6.47 4.38
N SER A 410 -19.92 5.17 4.24
CA SER A 410 -20.49 4.59 3.01
C SER A 410 -21.97 4.97 2.77
N HIS A 411 -22.66 5.49 3.79
CA HIS A 411 -24.10 5.79 3.75
C HIS A 411 -24.40 7.23 4.20
N PRO A 412 -24.06 8.26 3.38
CA PRO A 412 -24.22 9.67 3.76
C PRO A 412 -25.68 10.05 4.09
N VAL A 413 -26.66 9.41 3.46
CA VAL A 413 -28.09 9.60 3.76
C VAL A 413 -28.44 9.10 5.17
N LEU A 414 -27.90 7.96 5.59
CA LEU A 414 -28.15 7.41 6.92
C LEU A 414 -27.50 8.30 7.98
N LEU A 415 -26.33 8.85 7.69
CA LEU A 415 -25.64 9.84 8.52
C LEU A 415 -26.49 11.12 8.67
N ALA A 416 -27.08 11.62 7.57
CA ALA A 416 -27.98 12.78 7.61
C ALA A 416 -29.24 12.51 8.45
N ILE A 417 -29.83 11.31 8.35
CA ILE A 417 -30.99 10.92 9.16
C ILE A 417 -30.62 10.86 10.64
N LEU A 418 -29.50 10.21 10.99
CA LEU A 418 -29.03 10.13 12.38
C LEU A 418 -28.71 11.52 12.95
N ALA A 419 -28.10 12.39 12.16
CA ALA A 419 -27.84 13.78 12.53
C ALA A 419 -29.16 14.54 12.80
N ALA A 420 -30.14 14.43 11.91
CA ALA A 420 -31.46 15.05 12.11
C ALA A 420 -32.15 14.54 13.38
N VAL A 421 -32.15 13.23 13.62
CA VAL A 421 -32.71 12.63 14.84
C VAL A 421 -31.99 13.13 16.09
N SER A 422 -30.65 13.23 16.05
CA SER A 422 -29.86 13.72 17.18
C SER A 422 -30.16 15.19 17.52
N ILE A 423 -30.37 16.03 16.50
CA ILE A 423 -30.77 17.44 16.68
C ILE A 423 -32.17 17.53 17.29
N VAL A 424 -33.12 16.72 16.81
CA VAL A 424 -34.49 16.68 17.35
C VAL A 424 -34.48 16.22 18.81
N LEU A 425 -33.70 15.19 19.14
CA LEU A 425 -33.54 14.72 20.52
C LEU A 425 -32.91 15.77 21.43
N LEU A 426 -31.84 16.44 20.99
CA LEU A 426 -31.21 17.53 21.73
C LEU A 426 -32.18 18.68 21.98
N ALA A 427 -32.93 19.11 20.96
CA ALA A 427 -33.94 20.13 21.08
C ALA A 427 -35.04 19.72 22.07
N TRP A 428 -35.48 18.46 22.03
CA TRP A 428 -36.49 17.93 22.95
C TRP A 428 -35.99 17.87 24.40
N VAL A 429 -34.75 17.43 24.63
CA VAL A 429 -34.12 17.40 25.96
C VAL A 429 -33.95 18.82 26.51
N LEU A 430 -33.44 19.75 25.70
CA LEU A 430 -33.31 21.16 26.08
C LEU A 430 -34.68 21.77 26.42
N TRP A 431 -35.69 21.53 25.60
CA TRP A 431 -37.05 21.98 25.85
C TRP A 431 -37.63 21.42 27.15
N ARG A 432 -37.41 20.12 27.42
CA ARG A 432 -37.86 19.48 28.66
C ARG A 432 -37.12 20.02 29.89
N MET A 433 -35.81 20.25 29.79
CA MET A 433 -35.00 20.83 30.87
C MET A 433 -35.44 22.25 31.18
N LEU A 434 -35.63 23.10 30.16
CA LEU A 434 -36.14 24.46 30.32
C LEU A 434 -37.55 24.48 30.93
N ARG A 435 -38.43 23.56 30.54
CA ARG A 435 -39.78 23.43 31.10
C ARG A 435 -39.79 22.99 32.57
N ILE A 436 -38.86 22.13 32.98
CA ILE A 436 -38.68 21.76 34.40
C ILE A 436 -38.19 22.96 35.21
N ILE A 437 -37.23 23.72 34.67
CA ILE A 437 -36.69 24.91 35.34
C ILE A 437 -37.76 26.02 35.46
N SER A 438 -38.58 26.24 34.42
CA SER A 438 -39.64 27.25 34.48
C SER A 438 -40.74 26.87 35.49
N ARG A 439 -41.11 25.58 35.59
CA ARG A 439 -42.07 25.11 36.60
C ARG A 439 -41.55 25.33 38.02
N ARG A 440 -40.26 25.03 38.26
CA ARG A 440 -39.62 25.31 39.56
C ARG A 440 -39.57 26.81 39.93
N ARG A 441 -39.62 27.72 38.94
CA ARG A 441 -39.67 29.17 39.20
C ARG A 441 -41.08 29.65 39.51
N LEU A 442 -42.11 29.01 38.96
CA LEU A 442 -43.52 29.39 39.17
C LEU A 442 -44.09 28.84 40.49
N ASP A 443 -43.55 27.74 41.03
CA ASP A 443 -43.93 27.22 42.37
C ASP A 443 -43.33 28.03 43.55
N LEU A 444 -42.45 28.99 43.31
CA LEU A 444 -41.85 29.84 44.35
C LEU A 444 -42.58 31.19 44.55
N ASP A 445 -43.54 31.51 43.68
CA ASP A 445 -44.32 32.77 43.74
C ASP A 445 -45.75 32.56 44.33
N ASP A 446 -46.08 31.36 44.82
CA ASP A 446 -47.40 31.00 45.39
C ASP A 446 -47.36 30.55 46.88
N GLU A 447 -46.32 30.93 47.64
CA GLU A 447 -46.31 30.87 49.13
C GLU A 447 -46.26 32.26 49.79
#